data_AF-A0A2V8WQM8-F1
#
_entry.id   AF-A0A2V8WQM8-F1
#
_cell.length_a   1.000
_cell.length_b   1.000
_cell.length_c   1.000
_cell.angle_alpha   90.00
_cell.angle_beta   90.00
_cell.angle_gamma   90.00
#
_symmetry.space_group_name_H-M   'P 1'
#
loop_
_entity.id
_entity.type
_entity.pdbx_description
1 polymer ?
#
loop_
_entity_poly.entity_id
_entity_poly.type
_entity_poly.pdbx_seq_one_letter_code
_entity_poly.pdbx_strand_id
1 'polypeptide(L)'
;MDAIDGFPEAKRGAFVESLPHSGWQLLEHARLAQWDILEFSRNPKHKSPGFPDGYWPKTPVPPDASAWDNCVHQFQHDLKEMIKLVKNPRIDLFAKIPHGDGQTILREALILADHNSYHLGQLVDLRRGLGTWPEQ
;
A
#
# COMPACT_ATOMS: atom_id res chain seq x y z
N MET A 1 10.71 -5.49 13.91
CA MET A 1 9.84 -6.55 13.35
C MET A 1 8.90 -5.88 12.38
N ASP A 2 9.11 -6.10 11.08
CA ASP A 2 8.22 -5.61 10.03
C ASP A 2 7.13 -6.66 9.78
N ALA A 3 5.90 -6.24 9.47
CA ALA A 3 4.76 -7.16 9.34
C ALA A 3 4.89 -8.11 8.14
N ILE A 4 5.79 -7.83 7.20
CA ILE A 4 6.12 -8.69 6.07
C ILE A 4 7.31 -9.62 6.33
N ASP A 5 8.09 -9.36 7.38
CA ASP A 5 9.33 -10.10 7.65
C ASP A 5 9.02 -11.54 8.07
N GLY A 6 9.68 -12.50 7.42
CA GLY A 6 9.42 -13.92 7.61
C GLY A 6 7.99 -14.39 7.27
N PHE A 7 7.23 -13.65 6.45
CA PHE A 7 5.90 -14.10 6.04
C PHE A 7 6.01 -15.40 5.22
N PRO A 8 5.45 -16.55 5.67
CA PRO A 8 5.66 -17.83 5.01
C PRO A 8 5.04 -17.84 3.61
N GLU A 9 5.81 -18.24 2.60
CA GLU A 9 5.37 -18.27 1.20
C GLU A 9 4.07 -19.07 1.02
N ALA A 10 3.99 -20.26 1.63
CA ALA A 10 2.82 -21.13 1.60
C ALA A 10 1.55 -20.51 2.21
N LYS A 11 1.67 -19.40 2.96
CA LYS A 11 0.56 -18.70 3.62
C LYS A 11 0.22 -17.35 2.99
N ARG A 12 0.97 -16.88 1.98
CA ARG A 12 0.74 -15.56 1.35
C ARG A 12 -0.67 -15.42 0.76
N GLY A 13 -1.26 -16.52 0.29
CA GLY A 13 -2.64 -16.56 -0.20
C GLY A 13 -3.67 -17.22 0.72
N ALA A 14 -3.30 -17.50 1.98
CA ALA A 14 -4.21 -18.11 2.93
C ALA A 14 -5.22 -17.09 3.48
N PHE A 15 -6.41 -17.58 3.84
CA PHE A 15 -7.47 -16.83 4.49
C PHE A 15 -7.59 -17.21 5.97
N VAL A 16 -8.17 -16.30 6.75
CA VAL A 16 -8.69 -16.58 8.10
C VAL A 16 -10.20 -16.35 8.05
N GLU A 17 -10.98 -17.22 8.68
CA GLU A 17 -12.46 -17.30 8.54
C GLU A 17 -13.19 -15.96 8.73
N SER A 18 -12.66 -15.06 9.57
CA SER A 18 -13.24 -13.75 9.86
C SER A 18 -12.61 -12.57 9.10
N LEU A 19 -11.64 -12.82 8.23
CA LEU A 19 -10.91 -11.77 7.49
C LEU A 19 -11.15 -11.90 5.98
N PRO A 20 -11.51 -10.81 5.29
CA PRO A 20 -11.96 -10.87 3.89
C PRO A 20 -10.83 -11.04 2.87
N HIS A 21 -9.56 -10.87 3.27
CA HIS A 21 -8.43 -10.76 2.35
C HIS A 21 -7.24 -11.61 2.80
N SER A 22 -6.53 -12.17 1.82
CA SER A 22 -5.24 -12.83 2.03
C SER A 22 -4.11 -11.81 2.23
N GLY A 23 -2.93 -12.30 2.64
CA GLY A 23 -1.74 -11.46 2.82
C GLY A 23 -1.30 -10.80 1.52
N TRP A 24 -1.38 -11.53 0.41
CA TRP A 24 -1.09 -11.01 -0.93
C TRP A 24 -2.08 -9.91 -1.33
N GLN A 25 -3.37 -10.10 -1.09
CA GLN A 25 -4.38 -9.09 -1.41
C GLN A 25 -4.16 -7.79 -0.64
N LEU A 26 -3.88 -7.88 0.67
CA LEU A 26 -3.60 -6.71 1.50
C LEU A 26 -2.33 -5.97 1.05
N LEU A 27 -1.25 -6.71 0.79
CA LEU A 27 0.03 -6.13 0.40
C LEU A 27 -0.06 -5.43 -0.97
N GLU A 28 -0.63 -6.10 -1.98
CA GLU A 28 -0.76 -5.54 -3.31
C GLU A 28 -1.77 -4.38 -3.35
N HIS A 29 -2.83 -4.44 -2.53
CA HIS A 29 -3.74 -3.31 -2.34
C HIS A 29 -3.02 -2.08 -1.81
N ALA A 30 -2.24 -2.25 -0.73
CA ALA A 30 -1.45 -1.16 -0.15
C ALA A 30 -0.45 -0.58 -1.18
N ARG A 31 0.23 -1.43 -1.97
CA ARG A 31 1.12 -0.98 -3.04
C ARG A 31 0.40 -0.19 -4.12
N LEU A 32 -0.74 -0.68 -4.62
CA LEU A 32 -1.51 -0.01 -5.67
C LEU A 32 -2.05 1.34 -5.22
N ALA A 33 -2.64 1.41 -4.02
CA ALA A 33 -3.15 2.65 -3.45
C ALA A 33 -2.03 3.68 -3.21
N GLN A 34 -0.90 3.25 -2.65
CA GLN A 34 0.24 4.13 -2.41
C GLN A 34 0.84 4.68 -3.72
N TRP A 35 1.02 3.81 -4.72
CA TRP A 35 1.47 4.21 -6.06
C TRP A 35 0.54 5.24 -6.66
N ASP A 36 -0.77 5.02 -6.58
CA ASP A 36 -1.77 5.92 -7.12
C ASP A 36 -1.73 7.30 -6.45
N ILE A 37 -1.71 7.33 -5.11
CA ILE A 37 -1.63 8.58 -4.34
C ILE A 37 -0.37 9.36 -4.71
N LEU A 38 0.78 8.68 -4.82
CA LEU A 38 2.04 9.29 -5.20
C LEU A 38 1.99 9.86 -6.63
N GLU A 39 1.55 9.08 -7.61
CA GLU A 39 1.48 9.51 -9.00
C GLU A 39 0.46 10.63 -9.19
N PHE A 40 -0.72 10.52 -8.58
CA PHE A 40 -1.69 11.61 -8.55
C PHE A 40 -1.07 12.90 -7.99
N SER A 41 -0.25 12.80 -6.94
CA SER A 41 0.39 13.96 -6.33
C SER A 41 1.40 14.68 -7.24
N ARG A 42 2.08 13.97 -8.15
CA ARG A 42 3.25 14.50 -8.88
C ARG A 42 3.12 14.53 -10.40
N ASN A 43 2.13 13.86 -10.97
CA ASN A 43 2.04 13.63 -12.40
C ASN A 43 0.66 14.05 -12.95
N PRO A 44 0.56 15.23 -13.61
CA PRO A 44 -0.71 15.71 -14.16
C PRO A 44 -1.28 14.86 -15.31
N LYS A 45 -0.52 13.88 -15.81
CA LYS A 45 -0.96 12.94 -16.84
C LYS A 45 -1.39 11.59 -16.27
N HIS A 46 -1.21 11.38 -14.96
CA HIS A 46 -1.61 10.16 -14.30
C HIS A 46 -3.12 9.99 -14.37
N LYS A 47 -3.56 8.74 -14.49
CA LYS A 47 -4.98 8.37 -14.46
C LYS A 47 -5.14 7.28 -13.42
N SER A 48 -5.83 7.62 -12.34
CA SER A 48 -6.08 6.70 -11.26
C SER A 48 -6.89 5.48 -11.71
N PRO A 49 -6.63 4.29 -11.14
CA PRO A 49 -7.46 3.11 -11.36
C PRO A 49 -8.92 3.36 -11.00
N GLY A 50 -9.83 2.65 -11.67
CA GLY A 50 -11.26 2.70 -11.34
C GLY A 50 -11.52 2.16 -9.94
N PHE A 51 -12.17 2.94 -9.08
CA PHE A 51 -12.48 2.53 -7.71
C PHE A 51 -13.77 1.68 -7.64
N PRO A 52 -13.84 0.65 -6.78
CA PRO A 52 -12.76 0.10 -5.94
C PRO A 52 -11.90 -0.97 -6.65
N ASP A 53 -12.42 -1.57 -7.71
CA ASP A 53 -11.89 -2.82 -8.29
C ASP A 53 -10.44 -2.70 -8.78
N GLY A 54 -10.03 -1.52 -9.25
CA GLY A 54 -8.68 -1.25 -9.76
C GLY A 54 -7.57 -1.26 -8.69
N TYR A 55 -7.94 -1.31 -7.41
CA TYR A 55 -7.01 -1.29 -6.29
C TYR A 55 -6.83 -2.65 -5.62
N TRP A 56 -7.43 -3.72 -6.17
CA TRP A 56 -7.34 -5.06 -5.59
C TRP A 56 -6.84 -6.07 -6.62
N PRO A 57 -5.90 -6.96 -6.26
CA PRO A 57 -5.56 -8.05 -7.15
C PRO A 57 -6.74 -9.02 -7.28
N LYS A 58 -6.91 -9.56 -8.48
CA LYS A 58 -8.01 -10.49 -8.81
C LYS A 58 -7.85 -11.88 -8.19
N THR A 59 -6.64 -12.22 -7.76
CA THR A 59 -6.31 -13.53 -7.19
C THR A 59 -5.86 -13.39 -5.75
N PRO A 60 -6.17 -14.38 -4.89
CA PRO A 60 -5.73 -14.36 -3.50
C PRO A 60 -4.25 -14.73 -3.34
N VAL A 61 -3.62 -15.29 -4.37
CA VAL A 61 -2.21 -15.72 -4.37
C VAL A 61 -1.37 -14.83 -5.29
N PRO A 62 -0.08 -14.61 -4.97
CA PRO A 62 0.85 -13.98 -5.89
C PRO A 62 0.91 -14.76 -7.22
N PRO A 63 0.99 -14.09 -8.38
CA PRO A 63 0.99 -14.75 -9.69
C PRO A 63 2.25 -15.57 -9.95
N ASP A 64 3.36 -15.24 -9.31
CA ASP A 64 4.63 -15.96 -9.38
C ASP A 64 5.47 -15.75 -8.10
N ALA A 65 6.58 -16.48 -8.00
CA ALA A 65 7.46 -16.46 -6.83
C ALA A 65 8.07 -15.07 -6.55
N SER A 66 8.28 -14.25 -7.58
CA SER A 66 8.92 -12.93 -7.47
C SER A 66 7.93 -11.82 -7.14
N ALA A 67 6.63 -12.03 -7.39
CA ALA A 67 5.62 -10.99 -7.27
C ALA A 67 5.51 -10.38 -5.87
N TRP A 68 5.67 -11.20 -4.82
CA TRP A 68 5.67 -10.70 -3.43
C TRP A 68 6.82 -9.74 -3.16
N ASP A 69 8.05 -10.13 -3.50
CA ASP A 69 9.24 -9.32 -3.22
C ASP A 69 9.26 -8.06 -4.09
N ASN A 70 8.83 -8.18 -5.35
CA ASN A 70 8.63 -7.03 -6.23
C ASN A 70 7.60 -6.04 -5.69
N CYS A 71 6.52 -6.56 -5.10
CA CYS A 71 5.49 -5.73 -4.48
C CYS A 71 6.05 -4.96 -3.28
N VAL A 72 6.78 -5.64 -2.40
CA VAL A 72 7.48 -5.04 -1.24
C VAL A 72 8.47 -3.97 -1.69
N HIS A 73 9.31 -4.26 -2.67
CA HIS A 73 10.31 -3.32 -3.17
C HIS A 73 9.66 -2.06 -3.77
N GLN A 74 8.59 -2.21 -4.55
CA GLN A 74 7.84 -1.09 -5.10
C GLN A 74 7.16 -0.26 -4.01
N PHE A 75 6.51 -0.91 -3.04
CA PHE A 75 5.92 -0.22 -1.89
C PHE A 75 6.98 0.60 -1.13
N GLN A 76 8.14 0.02 -0.83
CA GLN A 76 9.20 0.76 -0.14
C GLN A 76 9.81 1.88 -0.98
N HIS A 77 9.89 1.70 -2.30
CA HIS A 77 10.36 2.73 -3.22
C HIS A 77 9.39 3.92 -3.24
N ASP A 78 8.11 3.67 -3.48
CA ASP A 78 7.09 4.71 -3.58
C ASP A 78 6.91 5.46 -2.26
N LEU A 79 7.04 4.78 -1.12
CA LEU A 79 7.04 5.43 0.19
C LEU A 79 8.22 6.41 0.32
N LYS A 80 9.42 6.04 -0.14
CA LYS A 80 10.58 6.94 -0.15
C LYS A 80 10.37 8.13 -1.08
N GLU A 81 9.72 7.93 -2.22
CA GLU A 81 9.38 9.01 -3.14
C GLU A 81 8.34 9.97 -2.53
N MET A 82 7.33 9.47 -1.83
CA MET A 82 6.39 10.33 -1.10
C MET A 82 7.09 11.12 0.00
N ILE A 83 7.98 10.48 0.76
CA ILE A 83 8.80 11.17 1.78
C ILE A 83 9.66 12.28 1.14
N LYS A 84 10.27 12.03 -0.03
CA LYS A 84 11.03 13.05 -0.75
C LYS A 84 10.15 14.20 -1.20
N LEU A 85 8.93 13.92 -1.68
CA LEU A 85 7.96 14.92 -2.10
C LEU A 85 7.59 15.84 -0.92
N VAL A 86 7.27 15.25 0.24
CA VAL A 86 6.91 15.98 1.46
C VAL A 86 8.08 16.79 2.03
N LYS A 87 9.32 16.27 1.94
CA LYS A 87 10.51 16.95 2.46
C LYS A 87 11.08 18.01 1.52
N ASN A 88 10.56 18.14 0.30
CA ASN A 88 11.10 19.08 -0.68
C ASN A 88 10.72 20.52 -0.30
N PRO A 89 11.68 21.39 0.07
CA PRO A 89 11.37 22.76 0.51
C PRO A 89 10.84 23.67 -0.61
N ARG A 90 10.87 23.21 -1.87
CA ARG A 90 10.31 23.94 -3.02
C ARG A 90 8.82 23.62 -3.26
N ILE A 91 8.27 22.64 -2.56
CA ILE A 91 6.86 22.25 -2.69
C ILE A 91 6.09 22.91 -1.54
N ASP A 92 5.10 23.74 -1.89
CA ASP A 92 4.13 24.19 -0.91
C ASP A 92 3.14 23.05 -0.63
N LEU A 93 3.25 22.46 0.57
CA LEU A 93 2.41 21.33 0.98
C LEU A 93 0.92 21.69 1.09
N PHE A 94 0.60 22.98 1.23
CA PHE A 94 -0.76 23.49 1.39
C PHE A 94 -1.36 23.99 0.08
N ALA A 95 -0.55 24.16 -0.96
CA ALA A 95 -1.06 24.52 -2.28
C ALA A 95 -1.92 23.39 -2.85
N LYS A 96 -2.99 23.78 -3.55
CA LYS A 96 -3.83 22.85 -4.29
C LYS A 96 -3.05 22.27 -5.46
N ILE A 97 -3.16 20.96 -5.65
CA ILE A 97 -2.62 20.26 -6.81
C ILE A 97 -3.42 20.74 -8.04
N PRO A 98 -2.78 21.31 -9.09
CA PRO A 98 -3.50 21.96 -10.20
C PRO A 98 -4.44 21.06 -10.98
N HIS A 99 -4.13 19.77 -11.07
CA HIS A 99 -4.90 18.75 -11.78
C HIS A 99 -5.81 17.92 -10.87
N GLY A 100 -5.96 18.32 -9.59
CA GLY A 100 -6.90 17.71 -8.66
C GLY A 100 -8.17 18.53 -8.46
N ASP A 101 -9.08 18.01 -7.63
CA ASP A 101 -10.35 18.63 -7.24
C ASP A 101 -10.25 19.45 -5.94
N GLY A 102 -9.03 19.82 -5.54
CA GLY A 102 -8.73 20.58 -4.33
C GLY A 102 -7.85 19.87 -3.31
N GLN A 103 -7.30 18.71 -3.65
CA GLN A 103 -6.30 18.02 -2.85
C GLN A 103 -5.02 18.84 -2.74
N THR A 104 -4.29 18.67 -1.64
CA THR A 104 -2.97 19.24 -1.40
C THR A 104 -1.98 18.11 -1.15
N ILE A 105 -0.68 18.36 -1.33
CA ILE A 105 0.36 17.35 -1.06
C ILE A 105 0.30 16.88 0.40
N LEU A 106 0.01 17.79 1.35
CA LEU A 106 -0.18 17.41 2.75
C LEU A 106 -1.35 16.44 2.93
N ARG A 107 -2.50 16.70 2.29
CA ARG A 107 -3.67 15.83 2.37
C ARG A 107 -3.33 14.42 1.86
N GLU A 108 -2.68 14.35 0.70
CA GLU A 108 -2.30 13.06 0.10
C GLU A 108 -1.31 12.30 0.98
N ALA A 109 -0.35 12.99 1.61
CA ALA A 109 0.57 12.38 2.58
C ALA A 109 -0.15 11.77 3.80
N LEU A 110 -1.15 12.49 4.33
CA LEU A 110 -1.93 12.05 5.48
C LEU A 110 -2.81 10.84 5.14
N ILE A 111 -3.47 10.85 3.98
CA ILE A 111 -4.28 9.72 3.52
C ILE A 111 -3.43 8.48 3.30
N LEU A 112 -2.27 8.63 2.67
CA LEU A 112 -1.34 7.53 2.48
C LEU A 112 -0.90 6.93 3.82
N ALA A 113 -0.56 7.77 4.81
CA ALA A 113 -0.16 7.30 6.13
C ALA A 113 -1.29 6.58 6.89
N ASP A 114 -2.51 7.12 6.84
CA ASP A 114 -3.69 6.53 7.48
C ASP A 114 -4.08 5.18 6.83
N HIS A 115 -4.16 5.16 5.50
CA HIS A 115 -4.46 3.97 4.70
C HIS A 115 -3.43 2.86 4.96
N ASN A 116 -2.14 3.17 4.88
CA ASN A 116 -1.08 2.20 5.14
C ASN A 116 -1.15 1.65 6.57
N SER A 117 -1.46 2.50 7.57
CA SER A 117 -1.59 2.08 8.97
C SER A 117 -2.77 1.13 9.17
N TYR A 118 -3.90 1.42 8.51
CA TYR A 118 -5.09 0.56 8.55
C TYR A 118 -4.78 -0.85 7.98
N HIS A 119 -4.19 -0.93 6.78
CA HIS A 119 -3.89 -2.22 6.15
C HIS A 119 -2.72 -2.96 6.81
N LEU A 120 -1.78 -2.24 7.42
CA LEU A 120 -0.76 -2.84 8.28
C LEU A 120 -1.41 -3.57 9.46
N GLY A 121 -2.40 -2.96 10.12
CA GLY A 121 -3.17 -3.60 11.19
C GLY A 121 -3.85 -4.88 10.73
N GLN A 122 -4.53 -4.84 9.58
CA GLN A 122 -5.16 -6.03 8.99
C GLN A 122 -4.15 -7.15 8.69
N LEU A 123 -2.95 -6.81 8.19
CA LEU A 123 -1.91 -7.78 7.89
C LEU A 123 -1.36 -8.44 9.17
N VAL A 124 -1.20 -7.67 10.25
CA VAL A 124 -0.80 -8.18 11.57
C VAL A 124 -1.84 -9.15 12.12
N ASP A 125 -3.13 -8.78 12.09
CA ASP A 125 -4.20 -9.63 12.58
C ASP A 125 -4.37 -10.90 11.74
N LEU A 126 -4.18 -10.81 10.42
CA LEU A 126 -4.10 -11.98 9.55
C LEU A 126 -2.96 -12.91 9.98
N ARG A 127 -1.74 -12.39 10.19
CA ARG A 127 -0.61 -13.20 10.63
C ARG A 127 -0.84 -13.87 11.98
N ARG A 128 -1.50 -13.17 12.92
CA ARG A 128 -1.90 -13.75 14.20
C ARG A 128 -2.89 -14.91 14.01
N GLY A 129 -3.95 -14.69 13.21
CA GLY A 129 -4.93 -15.74 12.91
C GLY A 129 -4.33 -16.93 12.16
N LEU A 130 -3.30 -16.71 11.35
CA LEU A 130 -2.55 -17.76 10.67
C LEU A 130 -1.49 -18.45 11.57
N GLY A 131 -1.25 -17.97 12.79
CA GLY A 131 -0.19 -18.47 13.66
C GLY A 131 1.22 -18.25 13.08
N THR A 132 1.43 -17.14 12.36
CA THR A 132 2.72 -16.76 11.76
C THR A 132 3.26 -15.43 12.27
N TRP A 133 2.55 -14.79 13.19
CA TRP A 133 3.06 -13.62 13.88
C TRP A 133 4.19 -14.06 14.83
N PRO A 134 5.40 -13.49 14.76
CA PRO A 134 6.47 -13.91 15.65
C PRO A 134 6.11 -13.54 17.10
N GLU A 135 6.25 -14.50 18.01
CA GLU A 135 6.13 -14.26 19.45
C GLU A 135 7.28 -13.33 19.90
N GLN A 136 7.01 -12.49 20.91
CA GLN A 136 8.00 -11.58 21.50
C GLN A 136 8.94 -12.32 22.44
#